data_AF-A0A4Q5AXC3-F1
#
_entry.id   AF-A0A4Q5AXC3-F1
#
_cell.length_a   1.000
_cell.length_b   1.000
_cell.length_c   1.000
_cell.angle_alpha   90.00
_cell.angle_beta   90.00
_cell.angle_gamma   90.00
#
_symmetry.space_group_name_H-M   'P 1'
#
loop_
_entity.id
_entity.type
_entity.pdbx_description
1 polymer ?
#
loop_
_entity_poly.entity_id
_entity_poly.type
_entity_poly.pdbx_seq_one_letter_code
_entity_poly.pdbx_strand_id
1 'polypeptide(L)'
;MTWLALEKVFLWFLLYSFVGWLWETVLNIVMKKRFVDRGILNGPICPIYGFGALLAIYALPGEHSVVAIFLSSGVLCCTLEYFTSWAIEKLFHMRLWDYSGKPFNLNGRVYLNGFLFFAAGCTVVKLWVQPHVMDMLNAIDPRTITILAVTLLVVLLADAAVTLAGLTSLNSRLGHAEQDIKALKARGIAHIDVGITAADKRIGSTETRITTACAQIAARAQTDGEALAAHVAHLFDWQQRRLIRAYPGMRTEHGEGLLAEVRAQFDRARHAHTNTK
;
A
#
# COMPACT_ATOMS: atom_id res chain seq x y z
N MET A 1 36.62 5.63 -5.36
CA MET A 1 35.35 6.27 -4.92
C MET A 1 35.53 6.63 -3.46
N THR A 2 35.43 7.91 -3.09
CA THR A 2 35.57 8.35 -1.69
C THR A 2 34.31 8.03 -0.91
N TRP A 3 34.41 7.84 0.41
CA TRP A 3 33.25 7.63 1.29
C TRP A 3 32.19 8.72 1.14
N LEU A 4 32.62 9.98 1.01
CA LEU A 4 31.76 11.13 0.76
C LEU A 4 30.93 11.01 -0.53
N ALA A 5 31.47 10.39 -1.58
CA ALA A 5 30.73 10.20 -2.82
C ALA A 5 29.56 9.21 -2.62
N LEU A 6 29.79 8.12 -1.88
CA LEU A 6 28.73 7.16 -1.54
C LEU A 6 27.64 7.81 -0.69
N GLU A 7 28.02 8.63 0.28
CA GLU A 7 27.09 9.38 1.13
C GLU A 7 26.19 10.31 0.29
N LYS A 8 26.77 11.04 -0.67
CA LYS A 8 26.00 11.91 -1.58
C LYS A 8 25.04 11.11 -2.46
N VAL A 9 25.46 9.96 -2.98
CA VAL A 9 24.57 9.08 -3.77
C VAL A 9 23.41 8.55 -2.93
N PHE A 10 23.68 8.19 -1.68
CA PHE A 10 22.63 7.80 -0.73
C PHE A 10 21.64 8.94 -0.46
N LEU A 11 22.13 10.17 -0.30
CA LEU A 11 21.27 11.35 -0.16
C LEU A 11 20.47 11.66 -1.43
N TRP A 12 21.03 11.46 -2.63
CA TRP A 12 20.27 11.56 -3.88
C TRP A 12 19.16 10.52 -3.93
N PHE A 13 19.45 9.27 -3.58
CA PHE A 13 18.45 8.21 -3.49
C PHE A 13 17.30 8.60 -2.56
N LEU A 14 17.61 9.10 -1.35
CA LEU A 14 16.60 9.52 -0.39
C LEU A 14 15.78 10.70 -0.88
N LEU A 15 16.44 11.73 -1.44
CA LEU A 15 15.79 12.92 -1.99
C LEU A 15 14.78 12.53 -3.08
N TYR A 16 15.21 11.76 -4.07
CA TYR A 16 14.33 11.36 -5.17
C TYR A 16 13.23 10.38 -4.72
N SER A 17 13.50 9.55 -3.71
CA SER A 17 12.47 8.70 -3.09
C SER A 17 11.41 9.53 -2.35
N PHE A 18 11.81 10.61 -1.68
CA PHE A 18 10.90 11.55 -1.02
C PHE A 18 10.09 12.35 -2.03
N VAL A 19 10.73 12.85 -3.10
CA VAL A 19 10.04 13.56 -4.19
C VAL A 19 9.00 12.65 -4.86
N GLY A 20 9.35 11.38 -5.09
CA GLY A 20 8.42 10.38 -5.60
C GLY A 20 7.22 10.13 -4.67
N TRP A 21 7.48 10.05 -3.37
CA TRP A 21 6.41 9.96 -2.36
C TRP A 21 5.49 11.19 -2.39
N LEU A 22 6.07 12.40 -2.50
CA LEU A 22 5.31 13.64 -2.60
C LEU A 22 4.45 13.67 -3.86
N TRP A 23 5.02 13.26 -5.00
CA TRP A 23 4.31 13.15 -6.28
C TRP A 23 3.07 12.24 -6.18
N GLU A 24 3.23 11.03 -5.66
CA GLU A 24 2.11 10.10 -5.42
C GLU A 24 1.07 10.69 -4.48
N THR A 25 1.50 11.31 -3.39
CA THR A 25 0.62 11.89 -2.38
C THR A 25 -0.21 13.02 -2.98
N VAL A 26 0.43 13.96 -3.69
CA VAL A 26 -0.23 15.09 -4.36
C VAL A 26 -1.19 14.58 -5.44
N LEU A 27 -0.79 13.61 -6.26
CA LEU A 27 -1.67 13.02 -7.26
C LEU A 27 -2.93 12.41 -6.64
N ASN A 28 -2.82 11.68 -5.53
CA ASN A 28 -3.98 11.10 -4.86
C ASN A 28 -4.87 12.17 -4.20
N ILE A 29 -4.29 13.24 -3.66
CA ILE A 29 -5.05 14.37 -3.12
C ILE A 29 -5.84 15.06 -4.24
N VAL A 30 -5.20 15.39 -5.37
CA VAL A 30 -5.86 16.11 -6.46
C VAL A 30 -6.90 15.24 -7.17
N MET A 31 -6.56 13.99 -7.50
CA MET A 31 -7.44 13.13 -8.29
C MET A 31 -8.54 12.45 -7.45
N LYS A 32 -8.25 12.10 -6.19
CA LYS A 32 -9.14 11.29 -5.35
C LYS A 32 -9.65 12.04 -4.11
N LYS A 33 -9.20 13.29 -3.88
CA LYS A 33 -9.53 14.10 -2.70
C LYS A 33 -9.25 13.39 -1.37
N ARG A 34 -8.25 12.50 -1.37
CA ARG A 34 -7.86 11.71 -0.19
C ARG A 34 -6.35 11.70 -0.07
N PHE A 35 -5.87 11.96 1.14
CA PHE A 35 -4.49 11.70 1.49
C PHE A 35 -4.29 10.18 1.53
N VAL A 36 -3.45 9.68 0.62
CA VAL A 36 -3.11 8.26 0.55
C VAL A 36 -1.60 8.15 0.49
N ASP A 37 -1.03 7.67 1.58
CA ASP A 37 0.38 7.32 1.62
C ASP A 37 0.60 5.97 0.93
N ARG A 38 1.20 6.02 -0.26
CA ARG A 38 1.51 4.84 -1.10
C ARG A 38 2.95 4.34 -0.95
N GLY A 39 3.72 4.84 0.01
CA GLY A 39 5.03 4.25 0.31
C GLY A 39 4.85 2.84 0.88
N ILE A 40 5.68 1.87 0.46
CA ILE A 40 5.74 0.55 1.14
C ILE A 40 6.29 0.73 2.55
N LEU A 41 7.33 1.57 2.68
CA LEU A 41 7.90 2.03 3.94
C LEU A 41 6.88 2.88 4.72
N ASN A 42 7.07 3.01 6.03
CA ASN A 42 6.21 3.81 6.89
C ASN A 42 6.52 5.31 6.83
N GLY A 43 7.77 5.66 6.53
CA GLY A 43 8.21 7.02 6.29
C GLY A 43 7.81 7.54 4.90
N PRO A 44 7.98 8.85 4.66
CA PRO A 44 7.62 9.50 3.41
C PRO A 44 8.63 9.21 2.28
N ILE A 45 8.91 7.92 2.02
CA ILE A 45 9.95 7.46 1.11
C ILE A 45 9.32 6.42 0.19
N CYS A 46 9.44 6.64 -1.12
CA CYS A 46 9.07 5.67 -2.14
C CYS A 46 10.32 5.21 -2.91
N PRO A 47 10.99 4.13 -2.48
CA PRO A 47 12.32 3.73 -2.98
C PRO A 47 12.41 3.55 -4.49
N ILE A 48 11.33 3.12 -5.15
CA ILE A 48 11.30 2.91 -6.60
C ILE A 48 11.65 4.18 -7.38
N TYR A 49 11.27 5.35 -6.88
CA TYR A 49 11.60 6.64 -7.50
C TYR A 49 13.07 7.00 -7.30
N GLY A 50 13.64 6.74 -6.11
CA GLY A 50 15.06 6.91 -5.85
C GLY A 50 15.92 6.02 -6.75
N PHE A 51 15.59 4.72 -6.82
CA PHE A 51 16.29 3.79 -7.71
C PHE A 51 16.10 4.13 -9.19
N GLY A 52 14.90 4.55 -9.61
CA GLY A 52 14.64 4.97 -10.99
C GLY A 52 15.49 6.18 -11.39
N ALA A 53 15.57 7.21 -10.53
CA ALA A 53 16.42 8.36 -10.74
C ALA A 53 17.91 7.99 -10.82
N LEU A 54 18.40 7.17 -9.87
CA LEU A 54 19.79 6.71 -9.89
C LEU A 54 20.11 5.88 -11.14
N LEU A 55 19.20 5.00 -11.58
CA LEU A 55 19.36 4.25 -12.82
C LEU A 55 19.46 5.19 -14.03
N ALA A 56 18.61 6.21 -14.12
CA ALA A 56 18.69 7.19 -15.21
C ALA A 56 19.99 8.00 -15.21
N ILE A 57 20.52 8.34 -14.03
CA ILE A 57 21.78 9.09 -13.88
C ILE A 57 22.98 8.21 -14.24
N TYR A 58 23.06 6.98 -13.72
CA TYR A 58 24.25 6.13 -13.84
C TYR A 58 24.26 5.21 -15.06
N ALA A 59 23.10 4.77 -15.57
CA ALA A 59 23.05 3.91 -16.75
C ALA A 59 23.21 4.69 -18.06
N LEU A 60 23.02 6.01 -18.03
CA LEU A 60 23.05 6.87 -19.22
C LEU A 60 24.05 8.05 -19.08
N PRO A 61 25.29 7.85 -18.58
CA PRO A 61 26.13 8.96 -18.10
C PRO A 61 26.52 9.98 -19.18
N GLY A 62 26.65 9.58 -20.45
CA GLY A 62 27.03 10.45 -21.57
C GLY A 62 25.92 10.79 -22.55
N GLU A 63 24.69 10.35 -22.28
CA GLU A 63 23.56 10.63 -23.18
C GLU A 63 22.90 11.96 -22.79
N HIS A 64 22.69 12.84 -23.77
CA HIS A 64 22.08 14.15 -23.56
C HIS A 64 20.85 14.39 -24.45
N SER A 65 20.59 13.50 -25.41
CA SER A 65 19.38 13.54 -26.22
C SER A 65 18.16 13.28 -25.35
N VAL A 66 17.25 14.26 -25.32
CA VAL A 66 15.98 14.17 -24.58
C VAL A 66 15.23 12.90 -24.95
N VAL A 67 15.15 12.58 -26.24
CA VAL A 67 14.41 11.40 -26.74
C VAL A 67 15.07 10.10 -26.29
N ALA A 68 16.40 10.01 -26.39
CA ALA A 68 17.13 8.81 -25.97
C ALA A 68 16.99 8.58 -24.46
N ILE A 69 17.15 9.64 -23.66
CA ILE A 69 16.97 9.55 -22.21
C ILE A 69 15.55 9.16 -21.86
N PHE A 70 14.55 9.77 -22.50
CA PHE A 70 13.15 9.48 -22.25
C PHE A 70 12.85 7.99 -22.48
N LEU A 71 13.19 7.46 -23.65
CA LEU A 71 12.92 6.07 -23.99
C LEU A 71 13.72 5.11 -23.10
N SER A 72 15.04 5.33 -22.95
CA SER A 72 15.89 4.45 -22.16
C SER A 72 15.53 4.45 -20.68
N SER A 73 15.26 5.62 -20.08
CA SER A 73 14.86 5.71 -18.68
C SER A 73 13.47 5.11 -18.44
N GLY A 74 12.54 5.27 -19.37
CA GLY A 74 11.24 4.59 -19.33
C GLY A 74 11.40 3.07 -19.28
N VAL A 75 12.25 2.49 -20.14
CA VAL A 75 12.52 1.04 -20.16
C VAL A 75 13.18 0.59 -18.85
N LEU A 76 14.19 1.32 -18.37
CA LEU A 76 14.88 1.01 -17.11
C LEU A 76 13.92 1.05 -15.92
N CYS A 77 13.08 2.08 -15.83
CA CYS A 77 12.13 2.23 -14.73
C CYS A 77 11.00 1.20 -14.81
N CYS A 78 10.47 0.88 -15.99
CA CYS A 78 9.50 -0.21 -16.12
C CYS A 78 10.11 -1.56 -15.78
N THR A 79 11.39 -1.79 -16.11
CA THR A 79 12.08 -3.02 -15.69
C THR A 79 12.19 -3.10 -14.17
N LEU A 80 12.56 -1.99 -13.52
CA LEU A 80 12.61 -1.87 -12.06
C LEU A 80 11.24 -2.09 -11.41
N GLU A 81 10.19 -1.45 -11.93
CA GLU A 81 8.82 -1.57 -11.43
C GLU A 81 8.30 -3.01 -11.57
N TYR A 82 8.54 -3.62 -12.73
CA TYR A 82 8.18 -5.01 -12.98
C TYR A 82 8.87 -5.95 -12.00
N PHE A 83 10.20 -5.81 -11.84
CA PHE A 83 10.98 -6.64 -10.94
C PHE A 83 10.55 -6.45 -9.48
N THR A 84 10.31 -5.21 -9.06
CA THR A 84 9.84 -4.90 -7.69
C THR A 84 8.48 -5.54 -7.43
N SER A 85 7.54 -5.41 -8.36
CA SER A 85 6.23 -6.05 -8.27
C SER A 85 6.35 -7.58 -8.18
N TRP A 86 7.21 -8.18 -9.01
CA TRP A 86 7.46 -9.63 -9.02
C TRP A 86 8.13 -10.12 -7.72
N ALA A 87 9.13 -9.38 -7.22
CA ALA A 87 9.85 -9.73 -6.00
C ALA A 87 8.92 -9.69 -4.78
N ILE A 88 8.08 -8.65 -4.66
CA ILE A 88 7.10 -8.55 -3.57
C ILE A 88 6.12 -9.73 -3.62
N GLU A 89 5.66 -10.10 -4.81
CA GLU A 89 4.76 -11.24 -4.98
C GLU A 89 5.40 -12.57 -4.60
N LYS A 90 6.67 -12.78 -4.93
CA LYS A 90 7.39 -14.01 -4.57
C LYS A 90 7.81 -14.08 -3.11
N LEU A 91 8.09 -12.95 -2.46
CA LEU A 91 8.54 -12.92 -1.07
C LEU A 91 7.38 -12.89 -0.07
N PHE A 92 6.27 -12.23 -0.41
CA PHE A 92 5.18 -11.96 0.52
C PHE A 92 3.83 -12.53 0.07
N HIS A 93 3.78 -13.27 -1.04
CA HIS A 93 2.55 -13.88 -1.57
C HIS A 93 1.43 -12.86 -1.82
N MET A 94 1.81 -11.60 -2.07
CA MET A 94 0.90 -10.50 -2.29
C MET A 94 1.40 -9.62 -3.42
N ARG A 95 0.46 -9.00 -4.11
CA ARG A 95 0.75 -8.06 -5.18
C ARG A 95 0.09 -6.74 -4.85
N LEU A 96 0.89 -5.70 -4.63
CA LEU A 96 0.41 -4.40 -4.19
C LEU A 96 -0.42 -3.67 -5.24
N TRP A 97 -0.05 -3.74 -6.51
CA TRP A 97 -0.78 -3.09 -7.60
C TRP A 97 -1.00 -4.02 -8.79
N ASP A 98 -2.09 -3.74 -9.50
CA ASP A 98 -2.48 -4.48 -10.68
C ASP A 98 -3.05 -3.55 -11.76
N TYR A 99 -2.40 -3.57 -12.92
CA TYR A 99 -2.73 -2.80 -14.12
C TYR A 99 -3.31 -3.67 -15.24
N SER A 100 -3.81 -4.88 -14.95
CA SER A 100 -4.34 -5.79 -15.98
C SER A 100 -5.43 -5.17 -16.88
N GLY A 101 -6.20 -4.21 -16.35
CA GLY A 101 -7.21 -3.45 -17.11
C GLY A 101 -6.71 -2.18 -17.81
N LYS A 102 -5.39 -1.96 -17.89
CA LYS A 102 -4.79 -0.77 -18.50
C LYS A 102 -4.16 -1.09 -19.87
N PRO A 103 -4.13 -0.10 -20.80
CA PRO A 103 -3.56 -0.32 -22.13
C PRO A 103 -2.06 -0.58 -22.06
N PHE A 104 -1.58 -1.48 -22.93
CA PHE A 104 -0.18 -1.94 -23.01
C PHE A 104 0.40 -2.39 -21.65
N ASN A 105 -0.42 -3.05 -20.83
CA ASN A 105 0.09 -3.62 -19.60
C ASN A 105 0.90 -4.89 -19.88
N LEU A 106 1.95 -5.12 -19.07
CA LEU A 106 2.71 -6.36 -19.10
C LEU A 106 2.44 -7.13 -17.81
N ASN A 107 1.68 -8.22 -17.92
CA ASN A 107 1.22 -9.07 -16.81
C ASN A 107 0.55 -8.26 -15.68
N GLY A 108 -0.02 -7.08 -16.00
CA GLY A 108 -0.55 -6.10 -15.06
C GLY A 108 0.47 -5.39 -14.15
N ARG A 109 1.79 -5.52 -14.37
CA ARG A 109 2.82 -4.99 -13.43
C ARG A 109 3.27 -3.59 -13.77
N VAL A 110 3.35 -3.32 -15.07
CA VAL A 110 3.68 -2.03 -15.68
C VAL A 110 2.71 -1.76 -16.81
N TYR A 111 2.56 -0.50 -17.20
CA TYR A 111 1.66 -0.08 -18.28
C TYR A 111 2.13 1.23 -18.92
N LEU A 112 1.52 1.62 -20.04
CA LEU A 112 2.00 2.75 -20.85
C LEU A 112 2.12 4.08 -20.10
N ASN A 113 1.11 4.51 -19.33
CA ASN A 113 1.26 5.82 -18.67
C ASN A 113 2.31 5.78 -17.56
N GLY A 114 2.50 4.63 -16.91
CA GLY A 114 3.61 4.42 -15.97
C GLY A 114 4.95 4.66 -16.67
N PHE A 115 5.14 4.05 -17.84
CA PHE A 115 6.31 4.30 -18.69
C PHE A 115 6.49 5.78 -19.00
N LEU A 116 5.44 6.47 -19.47
CA LEU A 116 5.51 7.89 -19.85
C LEU A 116 5.87 8.80 -18.68
N PHE A 117 5.28 8.57 -17.50
CA PHE A 117 5.58 9.37 -16.31
C PHE A 117 7.00 9.12 -15.79
N PHE A 118 7.43 7.87 -15.72
CA PHE A 118 8.80 7.55 -15.31
C PHE A 118 9.83 8.10 -16.30
N ALA A 119 9.58 7.94 -17.61
CA ALA A 119 10.41 8.48 -18.67
C ALA A 119 10.55 10.01 -18.58
N ALA A 120 9.42 10.72 -18.47
CA ALA A 120 9.40 12.17 -18.33
C ALA A 120 10.13 12.62 -17.06
N GLY A 121 9.78 12.03 -15.92
CA GLY A 121 10.36 12.38 -14.62
C GLY A 121 11.87 12.16 -14.58
N CYS A 122 12.35 11.00 -15.04
CA CYS A 122 13.78 10.69 -15.09
C CYS A 122 14.55 11.58 -16.07
N THR A 123 13.94 11.90 -17.21
CA THR A 123 14.53 12.86 -18.16
C THR A 123 14.67 14.23 -17.52
N VAL A 124 13.64 14.68 -16.81
CA VAL A 124 13.67 15.97 -16.11
C VAL A 124 14.74 15.98 -15.03
N VAL A 125 14.77 14.92 -14.22
CA VAL A 125 15.73 14.77 -13.13
C VAL A 125 17.16 14.80 -13.67
N LYS A 126 17.46 13.98 -14.67
CA LYS A 126 18.81 13.84 -15.19
C LYS A 126 19.34 15.12 -15.85
N LEU A 127 18.55 15.74 -16.72
CA LEU A 127 19.02 16.87 -17.53
C LEU A 127 19.02 18.20 -16.77
N TRP A 128 18.02 18.43 -15.91
CA TRP A 128 17.86 19.74 -15.26
C TRP A 128 17.99 19.68 -13.74
N VAL A 129 17.44 18.69 -13.05
CA VAL A 129 17.44 18.72 -11.57
C VAL A 129 18.78 18.29 -10.97
N GLN A 130 19.36 17.21 -11.48
CA GLN A 130 20.56 16.57 -10.92
C GLN A 130 21.75 17.52 -10.84
N PRO A 131 22.08 18.35 -11.86
CA PRO A 131 23.15 19.34 -11.74
C PRO A 131 22.98 20.25 -10.51
N HIS A 132 21.78 20.80 -10.31
CA HIS A 132 21.48 21.67 -9.16
C HIS A 132 21.54 20.93 -7.83
N VAL A 133 21.09 19.66 -7.78
CA VAL A 133 21.20 18.82 -6.58
C VAL A 133 22.67 18.54 -6.24
N MET A 134 23.52 18.31 -7.25
CA MET A 134 24.96 18.15 -7.03
C MET A 134 25.59 19.42 -6.47
N ASP A 135 25.29 20.57 -7.06
CA ASP A 135 25.81 21.86 -6.59
C ASP A 135 25.37 22.17 -5.15
N MET A 136 24.10 21.90 -4.82
CA MET A 136 23.58 22.04 -3.47
C MET A 136 24.32 21.16 -2.46
N LEU A 137 24.54 19.87 -2.75
CA LEU A 137 25.27 18.98 -1.84
C LEU A 137 26.78 19.26 -1.81
N ASN A 138 27.34 19.87 -2.85
CA ASN A 138 28.75 20.28 -2.88
C ASN A 138 29.00 21.55 -2.05
N ALA A 139 27.99 22.39 -1.86
CA ALA A 139 28.06 23.58 -1.02
C ALA A 139 28.00 23.27 0.50
N ILE A 140 27.59 22.05 0.87
CA ILE A 140 27.48 21.61 2.27
C ILE A 140 28.81 21.03 2.75
N ASP A 141 29.21 21.38 3.97
CA ASP A 141 30.41 20.84 4.60
C ASP A 141 30.38 19.29 4.66
N PRO A 142 31.49 18.60 4.33
CA PRO A 142 31.54 17.13 4.30
C PRO A 142 31.11 16.46 5.61
N ARG A 143 31.44 17.03 6.78
CA ARG A 143 31.04 16.46 8.07
C ARG A 143 29.51 16.47 8.22
N THR A 144 28.86 17.53 7.76
CA THR A 144 27.40 17.66 7.79
C THR A 144 26.76 16.62 6.86
N ILE A 145 27.32 16.40 5.68
CA ILE A 145 26.87 15.33 4.75
C ILE A 145 26.97 13.96 5.42
N THR A 146 28.10 13.64 6.04
CA THR A 146 28.30 12.35 6.72
C THR A 146 27.33 12.16 7.88
N ILE A 147 27.16 13.16 8.76
CA ILE A 147 26.21 13.08 9.90
C ILE A 147 24.78 12.87 9.39
N LEU A 148 24.37 13.64 8.37
CA LEU A 148 23.04 13.52 7.78
C LEU A 148 22.82 12.14 7.15
N ALA A 149 23.78 11.67 6.34
CA ALA A 149 23.70 10.37 5.67
C ALA A 149 23.61 9.22 6.67
N VAL A 150 24.46 9.20 7.70
CA VAL A 150 24.42 8.15 8.74
C VAL A 150 23.11 8.19 9.51
N THR A 151 22.64 9.37 9.90
CA THR A 151 21.38 9.53 10.65
C THR A 151 20.20 9.00 9.83
N LEU A 152 20.08 9.41 8.57
CA LEU A 152 19.00 8.98 7.69
C LEU A 152 19.10 7.50 7.32
N LEU A 153 20.31 6.95 7.24
CA LEU A 153 20.52 5.51 7.03
C LEU A 153 19.96 4.70 8.21
N VAL A 154 20.27 5.10 9.45
CA VAL A 154 19.74 4.41 10.64
C VAL A 154 18.21 4.47 10.67
N VAL A 155 17.62 5.63 10.38
CA VAL A 155 16.15 5.79 10.29
C VAL A 155 15.55 4.90 9.21
N LEU A 156 16.15 4.89 8.01
CA LEU A 156 15.69 4.06 6.90
C LEU A 156 15.76 2.57 7.23
N LEU A 157 16.84 2.12 7.88
CA LEU A 157 17.01 0.72 8.27
C LEU A 157 15.98 0.30 9.33
N ALA A 158 15.70 1.16 10.32
CA ALA A 158 14.67 0.90 11.31
C ALA A 158 13.28 0.77 10.66
N ASP A 159 12.93 1.70 9.77
CA ASP A 159 11.65 1.65 9.04
C ASP A 159 11.56 0.41 8.13
N ALA A 160 12.62 0.10 7.39
CA ALA A 160 12.67 -1.08 6.55
C ALA A 160 12.51 -2.37 7.36
N ALA A 161 13.10 -2.47 8.56
CA ALA A 161 12.96 -3.62 9.45
C ALA A 161 11.51 -3.79 9.95
N VAL A 162 10.89 -2.71 10.42
CA VAL A 162 9.48 -2.72 10.84
C VAL A 162 8.57 -3.10 9.66
N THR A 163 8.84 -2.51 8.50
CA THR A 163 8.09 -2.77 7.27
C THR A 163 8.18 -4.24 6.84
N LEU A 164 9.38 -4.81 6.89
CA LEU A 164 9.58 -6.20 6.53
C LEU A 164 8.82 -7.14 7.48
N ALA A 165 8.87 -6.89 8.80
CA ALA A 165 8.10 -7.65 9.79
C ALA A 165 6.58 -7.53 9.60
N GLY A 166 6.11 -6.34 9.21
CA GLY A 166 4.71 -6.10 8.88
C GLY A 166 4.27 -6.88 7.64
N LEU A 167 5.08 -6.89 6.58
CA LEU A 167 4.76 -7.58 5.32
C LEU A 167 4.81 -9.11 5.47
N THR A 168 5.77 -9.66 6.21
CA THR A 168 5.86 -11.12 6.43
C THR A 168 4.69 -11.66 7.24
N SER A 169 4.20 -10.92 8.23
CA SER A 169 3.05 -11.32 9.05
C SER A 169 1.69 -10.99 8.43
N LEU A 170 1.65 -10.19 7.35
CA LEU A 170 0.39 -9.76 6.74
C LEU A 170 -0.38 -10.95 6.14
N ASN A 171 0.32 -11.87 5.47
CA ASN A 171 -0.32 -12.99 4.81
C ASN A 171 -1.01 -13.95 5.81
N SER A 172 -0.36 -14.27 6.93
CA SER A 172 -0.97 -15.12 7.97
C SER A 172 -2.16 -14.44 8.65
N ARG A 173 -2.06 -13.13 8.93
CA ARG A 173 -3.17 -12.35 9.50
C ARG A 173 -4.37 -12.26 8.58
N LEU A 174 -4.16 -12.20 7.26
CA LEU A 174 -5.25 -12.31 6.29
C LEU A 174 -5.93 -13.68 6.35
N GLY A 175 -5.16 -14.76 6.50
CA GLY A 175 -5.72 -16.10 6.70
C GLY A 175 -6.58 -16.22 7.96
N HIS A 176 -6.14 -15.65 9.08
CA HIS A 176 -6.95 -15.59 10.31
C HIS A 176 -8.23 -14.77 10.12
N ALA A 177 -8.12 -13.57 9.53
CA ALA A 177 -9.28 -12.74 9.25
C ALA A 177 -10.29 -13.46 8.33
N GLU A 178 -9.82 -14.21 7.33
CA GLU A 178 -10.69 -15.00 6.46
C GLU A 178 -11.47 -16.07 7.23
N GLN A 179 -10.79 -16.81 8.12
CA GLN A 179 -11.42 -17.83 8.95
C GLN A 179 -12.47 -17.24 9.88
N ASP A 180 -12.17 -16.11 10.54
CA ASP A 180 -13.08 -15.45 11.46
C ASP A 180 -14.33 -14.90 10.77
N ILE A 181 -14.13 -14.27 9.60
CA ILE A 181 -15.23 -13.77 8.75
C ILE A 181 -16.13 -14.94 8.31
N LYS A 182 -15.53 -16.05 7.84
CA LYS A 182 -16.28 -17.24 7.43
C LYS A 182 -17.05 -17.86 8.60
N ALA A 183 -16.43 -17.97 9.77
CA ALA A 183 -17.06 -18.50 10.97
C ALA A 183 -18.28 -17.67 11.40
N LEU A 184 -18.18 -16.33 11.35
CA LEU A 184 -19.32 -15.47 11.67
C LEU A 184 -20.45 -15.61 10.66
N LYS A 185 -20.14 -15.63 9.35
CA LYS A 185 -21.15 -15.83 8.29
C LYS A 185 -21.88 -17.17 8.47
N ALA A 186 -21.16 -18.23 8.79
CA ALA A 186 -21.75 -19.55 9.07
C ALA A 186 -22.65 -19.54 10.32
N ARG A 187 -22.22 -18.89 11.41
CA ARG A 187 -23.06 -18.71 12.62
C ARG A 187 -24.33 -17.91 12.32
N GLY A 188 -24.21 -16.84 11.52
CA GLY A 188 -25.35 -16.03 11.10
C GLY A 188 -26.40 -16.84 10.33
N ILE A 189 -25.97 -17.66 9.37
CA ILE A 189 -26.87 -18.55 8.61
C ILE A 189 -27.56 -19.55 9.55
N ALA A 190 -26.80 -20.23 10.41
CA ALA A 190 -27.37 -21.20 11.35
C ALA A 190 -28.41 -20.57 12.29
N HIS A 191 -28.17 -19.33 12.75
CA HIS A 191 -29.13 -18.63 13.61
C HIS A 191 -30.39 -18.17 12.87
N ILE A 192 -30.27 -17.76 11.60
CA ILE A 192 -31.42 -17.44 10.75
C ILE A 192 -32.26 -18.69 10.50
N ASP A 193 -31.63 -19.83 10.17
CA ASP A 193 -32.34 -21.10 9.92
C ASP A 193 -33.09 -21.59 11.17
N VAL A 194 -32.47 -21.49 12.35
CA VAL A 194 -33.13 -21.80 13.62
C VAL A 194 -34.27 -20.82 13.89
N GLY A 195 -34.09 -19.52 13.60
CA GLY A 195 -35.12 -18.50 13.73
C GLY A 195 -36.34 -18.77 12.84
N ILE A 196 -36.11 -19.14 11.58
CA ILE A 196 -37.16 -19.52 10.63
C ILE A 196 -37.86 -20.79 11.10
N THR A 197 -37.12 -21.83 11.47
CA THR A 197 -37.71 -23.11 11.93
C THR A 197 -38.53 -22.93 13.22
N ALA A 198 -38.05 -22.09 14.14
CA ALA A 198 -38.75 -21.78 15.38
C ALA A 198 -40.00 -20.91 15.15
N ALA A 199 -39.97 -20.01 14.16
CA ALA A 199 -41.13 -19.24 13.73
C ALA A 199 -42.18 -20.15 13.06
N ASP A 200 -41.73 -21.07 12.20
CA ASP A 200 -42.57 -21.99 11.43
C ASP A 200 -43.33 -22.99 12.34
N LYS A 201 -42.64 -23.54 13.36
CA LYS A 201 -43.27 -24.39 14.40
C LYS A 201 -44.25 -23.64 15.33
N ARG A 202 -44.28 -22.31 15.30
CA ARG A 202 -45.06 -21.45 16.22
C ARG A 202 -46.13 -20.62 15.53
N ILE A 203 -46.50 -20.94 14.29
CA ILE A 203 -47.51 -20.25 13.46
C ILE A 203 -48.92 -20.16 14.10
N GLY A 204 -49.13 -20.66 15.33
CA GLY A 204 -50.39 -20.54 16.08
C GLY A 204 -50.60 -19.31 16.98
N SER A 205 -49.64 -18.42 17.25
CA SER A 205 -49.97 -17.19 18.03
C SER A 205 -48.96 -16.02 17.92
N THR A 206 -49.51 -14.89 17.44
CA THR A 206 -49.12 -13.50 17.75
C THR A 206 -47.91 -12.92 17.01
N GLU A 207 -48.21 -12.10 16.00
CA GLU A 207 -47.32 -11.23 15.21
C GLU A 207 -46.30 -10.43 16.05
N THR A 208 -46.68 -10.02 17.27
CA THR A 208 -45.82 -9.32 18.24
C THR A 208 -44.62 -10.17 18.70
N ARG A 209 -44.75 -11.50 18.76
CA ARG A 209 -43.65 -12.40 19.15
C ARG A 209 -42.66 -12.60 18.01
N ILE A 210 -43.15 -12.66 16.77
CA ILE A 210 -42.32 -12.76 15.57
C ILE A 210 -41.49 -11.48 15.42
N THR A 211 -42.14 -10.32 15.50
CA THR A 211 -41.46 -9.01 15.43
C THR A 211 -40.40 -8.85 16.53
N THR A 212 -40.71 -9.26 17.77
CA THR A 212 -39.74 -9.22 18.87
C THR A 212 -38.57 -10.18 18.64
N ALA A 213 -38.82 -11.40 18.16
CA ALA A 213 -37.77 -12.37 17.84
C ALA A 213 -36.87 -11.88 16.69
N CYS A 214 -37.46 -11.33 15.63
CA CYS A 214 -36.73 -10.70 14.53
C CYS A 214 -35.88 -9.52 15.01
N ALA A 215 -36.41 -8.67 15.89
CA ALA A 215 -35.67 -7.55 16.47
C ALA A 215 -34.49 -8.02 17.33
N GLN A 216 -34.64 -9.09 18.11
CA GLN A 216 -33.55 -9.69 18.90
C GLN A 216 -32.46 -10.31 18.02
N ILE A 217 -32.85 -11.00 16.94
CA ILE A 217 -31.91 -11.55 15.95
C ILE A 217 -31.14 -10.41 15.28
N ALA A 218 -31.84 -9.36 14.86
CA ALA A 218 -31.22 -8.19 14.25
C ALA A 218 -30.24 -7.48 15.20
N ALA A 219 -30.63 -7.26 16.46
CA ALA A 219 -29.77 -6.66 17.48
C ALA A 219 -28.51 -7.49 17.74
N ARG A 220 -28.63 -8.82 17.87
CA ARG A 220 -27.47 -9.71 18.01
C ARG A 220 -26.56 -9.70 16.79
N ALA A 221 -27.13 -9.81 15.59
CA ALA A 221 -26.36 -9.75 14.35
C ALA A 221 -25.58 -8.43 14.23
N GLN A 222 -26.15 -7.33 14.73
CA GLN A 222 -25.47 -6.06 14.80
C GLN A 222 -24.29 -6.09 15.78
N THR A 223 -24.51 -6.53 17.03
CA THR A 223 -23.46 -6.63 18.07
C THR A 223 -22.33 -7.58 17.65
N ASP A 224 -22.67 -8.76 17.12
CA ASP A 224 -21.70 -9.75 16.65
C ASP A 224 -20.86 -9.20 15.48
N GLY A 225 -21.49 -8.44 14.58
CA GLY A 225 -20.81 -7.78 13.48
C GLY A 225 -19.90 -6.62 13.92
N GLU A 226 -20.27 -5.87 14.96
CA GLU A 226 -19.41 -4.83 15.55
C GLU A 226 -18.22 -5.43 16.30
N ALA A 227 -18.43 -6.53 17.04
CA ALA A 227 -17.37 -7.27 17.71
C ALA A 227 -16.39 -7.86 16.69
N LEU A 228 -16.87 -8.45 15.59
CA LEU A 228 -16.01 -8.92 14.50
C LEU A 228 -15.23 -7.77 13.87
N ALA A 229 -15.88 -6.64 13.58
CA ALA A 229 -15.22 -5.48 12.98
C ALA A 229 -14.06 -4.98 13.85
N ALA A 230 -14.28 -4.88 15.17
CA ALA A 230 -13.23 -4.53 16.12
C ALA A 230 -12.13 -5.59 16.14
N HIS A 231 -12.47 -6.88 16.21
CA HIS A 231 -11.52 -7.98 16.22
C HIS A 231 -10.63 -7.98 14.97
N VAL A 232 -11.24 -7.97 13.78
CA VAL A 232 -10.54 -7.93 12.49
C VAL A 232 -9.66 -6.70 12.40
N ALA A 233 -10.12 -5.53 12.85
CA ALA A 233 -9.26 -4.36 12.92
C ALA A 233 -8.02 -4.65 13.78
N HIS A 234 -8.20 -5.14 15.01
CA HIS A 234 -7.12 -5.45 15.95
C HIS A 234 -6.12 -6.51 15.50
N LEU A 235 -6.50 -7.42 14.61
CA LEU A 235 -5.57 -8.38 13.99
C LEU A 235 -4.44 -7.69 13.20
N PHE A 236 -4.70 -6.52 12.61
CA PHE A 236 -3.73 -5.80 11.80
C PHE A 236 -3.15 -4.63 12.59
N ASP A 237 -1.83 -4.44 12.47
CA ASP A 237 -1.19 -3.24 12.99
C ASP A 237 -1.49 -2.02 12.09
N TRP A 238 -1.05 -0.85 12.55
CA TRP A 238 -1.30 0.39 11.81
C TRP A 238 -0.71 0.37 10.40
N GLN A 239 0.49 -0.19 10.22
CA GLN A 239 1.16 -0.26 8.93
C GLN A 239 0.37 -1.13 7.94
N GLN A 240 -0.05 -2.31 8.38
CA GLN A 240 -0.82 -3.24 7.57
C GLN A 240 -2.17 -2.64 7.17
N ARG A 241 -2.88 -2.01 8.10
CA ARG A 241 -4.13 -1.29 7.81
C ARG A 241 -3.92 -0.17 6.79
N ARG A 242 -2.82 0.58 6.90
CA ARG A 242 -2.43 1.63 5.95
C ARG A 242 -2.22 1.04 4.55
N LEU A 243 -1.42 -0.02 4.43
CA LEU A 243 -1.12 -0.67 3.15
C LEU A 243 -2.39 -1.24 2.48
N ILE A 244 -3.24 -1.95 3.24
CA ILE A 244 -4.50 -2.51 2.71
C ILE A 244 -5.39 -1.40 2.13
N ARG A 245 -5.43 -0.23 2.78
CA ARG A 245 -6.22 0.93 2.32
C ARG A 245 -5.56 1.66 1.14
N ALA A 246 -4.23 1.81 1.18
CA ALA A 246 -3.47 2.54 0.17
C ALA A 246 -3.47 1.85 -1.20
N TYR A 247 -3.62 0.53 -1.21
CA TYR A 247 -3.59 -0.30 -2.41
C TYR A 247 -4.91 -1.06 -2.63
N PRO A 248 -5.96 -0.41 -3.19
CA PRO A 248 -7.26 -1.04 -3.42
C PRO A 248 -7.19 -2.27 -4.33
N GLY A 249 -6.31 -2.22 -5.34
CA GLY A 249 -6.07 -3.30 -6.29
C GLY A 249 -5.07 -4.36 -5.80
N MET A 250 -4.75 -4.38 -4.50
CA MET A 250 -3.91 -5.42 -3.92
C MET A 250 -4.55 -6.79 -4.14
N ARG A 251 -3.75 -7.78 -4.56
CA ARG A 251 -4.14 -9.18 -4.70
C ARG A 251 -3.31 -10.05 -3.76
N THR A 252 -3.91 -11.13 -3.26
CA THR A 252 -3.30 -12.08 -2.33
C THR A 252 -3.67 -13.49 -2.76
N GLU A 253 -3.04 -14.52 -2.18
CA GLU A 253 -3.40 -15.92 -2.41
C GLU A 253 -4.75 -16.33 -1.77
N HIS A 254 -5.26 -15.52 -0.85
CA HIS A 254 -6.57 -15.72 -0.20
C HIS A 254 -7.76 -15.45 -1.14
N GLY A 255 -8.95 -15.88 -0.70
CA GLY A 255 -10.18 -15.84 -1.50
C GLY A 255 -10.50 -14.48 -2.14
N GLU A 256 -11.03 -14.52 -3.36
CA GLU A 256 -11.46 -13.31 -4.07
C GLU A 256 -12.46 -12.51 -3.23
N GLY A 257 -12.17 -11.23 -3.03
CA GLY A 257 -13.00 -10.34 -2.21
C GLY A 257 -12.65 -10.24 -0.73
N LEU A 258 -11.73 -11.08 -0.20
CA LEU A 258 -11.32 -11.00 1.22
C LEU A 258 -10.83 -9.59 1.59
N LEU A 259 -9.94 -9.00 0.78
CA LEU A 259 -9.42 -7.65 1.05
C LEU A 259 -10.51 -6.58 1.02
N ALA A 260 -11.56 -6.74 0.22
CA ALA A 260 -12.69 -5.83 0.20
C ALA A 260 -13.51 -5.95 1.50
N GLU A 261 -13.74 -7.19 1.96
CA GLU A 261 -14.40 -7.45 3.23
C GLU A 261 -13.59 -6.92 4.42
N VAL A 262 -12.28 -7.19 4.49
CA VAL A 262 -11.39 -6.68 5.54
C VAL A 262 -11.43 -5.14 5.59
N ARG A 263 -11.43 -4.47 4.43
CA ARG A 263 -11.60 -3.01 4.37
C ARG A 263 -12.95 -2.56 4.92
N ALA A 264 -14.03 -3.25 4.56
CA ALA A 264 -15.36 -2.97 5.08
C ALA A 264 -15.42 -3.12 6.61
N GLN A 265 -14.75 -4.14 7.17
CA GLN A 265 -14.62 -4.31 8.62
C GLN A 265 -13.84 -3.15 9.27
N PHE A 266 -12.77 -2.66 8.65
CA PHE A 266 -12.03 -1.49 9.14
C PHE A 266 -12.89 -0.23 9.17
N ASP A 267 -13.74 -0.03 8.16
CA ASP A 267 -14.63 1.13 8.09
C ASP A 267 -15.76 1.01 9.12
N ARG A 268 -16.35 -0.18 9.29
CA ARG A 268 -17.36 -0.48 10.31
C ARG A 268 -16.83 -0.22 11.73
N ALA A 269 -15.63 -0.71 12.04
CA ALA A 269 -14.98 -0.49 13.33
C ALA A 269 -14.76 1.01 13.62
N ARG A 270 -14.44 1.81 12.58
CA ARG A 270 -14.25 3.26 12.72
C ARG A 270 -15.56 3.98 13.01
N HIS A 271 -16.66 3.60 12.35
CA HIS A 271 -17.97 4.19 12.58
C HIS A 271 -18.53 3.88 13.98
N ALA A 272 -18.37 2.64 14.45
CA ALA A 272 -18.77 2.26 15.81
C ALA A 272 -18.09 3.12 16.89
N HIS A 273 -16.80 3.44 16.70
CA HIS A 273 -16.04 4.29 17.62
C HIS A 273 -16.42 5.79 17.55
N THR A 274 -17.01 6.23 16.43
CA THR A 274 -17.43 7.63 16.26
C THR A 274 -18.81 7.89 16.87
N ASN A 275 -19.70 6.88 16.88
CA ASN A 275 -21.04 6.98 17.49
C ASN A 275 -21.06 6.80 19.03
N THR A 276 -19.93 6.42 19.63
CA THR A 276 -19.78 6.24 21.09
C THR A 276 -19.14 7.45 21.79
N LYS A 277 -18.80 8.50 21.05
CA LYS A 277 -18.32 9.80 21.57
C LYS A 277 -19.35 10.88 21.33
#